data_AF-A0A924C318-F1
#
_entry.id   AF-A0A924C318-F1
#
_cell.length_a   1.000
_cell.length_b   1.000
_cell.length_c   1.000
_cell.angle_alpha   90.00
_cell.angle_beta   90.00
_cell.angle_gamma   90.00
#
_symmetry.space_group_name_H-M   'P 1'
#
loop_
_entity.id
_entity.type
_entity.pdbx_description
1 polymer ?
#
loop_
_entity_poly.entity_id
_entity_poly.type
_entity_poly.pdbx_seq_one_letter_code
_entity_poly.pdbx_strand_id
1 'polypeptide(L)'
;MNGYSALTNMPGEWQQWIADNIKQCCSTESMLPMLIRDGHFPAQVAYDAITEARAKLDGQTVDPSARPQIDPTVNTIVLADKQVDVLFTMHTPEIILFGNVLSNEECDTMIAYAEQRLAPSTVITDHDDGQQLHAARTSNGAMLQRGESTFIAMVEARLAALVNWPVENGEGLQVLKYGKGNEYRPHFDWFDPALPGPRKHLERGGQRVGTIIMYLSDVDAGGSTTFPVVGCQVKPRKGSAVYFANTNAFGVPNTNAYHGGDPVITGLKFIATKWLRARAHF
;
A
#
# COMPACT_ATOMS: atom_id res chain seq x y z
N MET A 1 14.56 18.74 36.64
CA MET A 1 15.36 17.52 36.47
C MET A 1 15.69 17.42 35.00
N ASN A 2 16.94 17.68 34.61
CA ASN A 2 17.37 17.54 33.22
C ASN A 2 17.39 16.04 32.89
N GLY A 3 16.35 15.55 32.20
CA GLY A 3 16.27 14.17 31.75
C GLY A 3 17.39 13.91 30.76
N TYR A 4 18.19 12.88 31.04
CA TYR A 4 19.18 12.36 30.10
C TYR A 4 18.45 11.92 28.82
N SER A 5 18.83 12.49 27.68
CA SER A 5 18.32 12.07 26.35
C SER A 5 19.43 11.33 25.62
N ALA A 6 19.17 10.07 25.29
CA ALA A 6 20.11 9.25 24.53
C ALA A 6 20.32 9.83 23.12
N LEU A 7 19.26 10.37 22.50
CA LEU A 7 19.34 10.94 21.16
C LEU A 7 20.16 12.23 21.10
N THR A 8 19.89 13.22 21.96
CA THR A 8 20.58 14.52 21.87
C THR A 8 22.06 14.46 22.25
N ASN A 9 22.47 13.39 22.94
CA ASN A 9 23.86 13.16 23.33
C ASN A 9 24.68 12.40 22.26
N MET A 10 24.05 11.93 21.18
CA MET A 10 24.78 11.37 20.04
C MET A 10 25.41 12.47 19.18
N PRO A 11 26.49 12.18 18.41
CA PRO A 11 26.96 13.08 17.36
C PRO A 11 25.85 13.42 16.37
N GLY A 12 25.84 14.66 15.87
CA GLY A 12 24.75 15.17 15.01
C GLY A 12 24.53 14.33 13.75
N GLU A 13 25.58 13.75 13.17
CA GLU A 13 25.47 12.85 12.02
C GLU A 13 24.63 11.60 12.33
N TRP A 14 24.74 11.05 13.53
CA TRP A 14 23.99 9.87 13.97
C TRP A 14 22.57 10.21 14.38
N GLN A 15 22.35 11.40 14.95
CA GLN A 15 20.99 11.92 15.16
C GLN A 15 20.25 12.03 13.83
N GLN A 16 20.90 12.62 12.82
CA GLN A 16 20.35 12.76 11.48
C GLN A 16 20.13 11.39 10.81
N TRP A 17 21.12 10.50 10.88
CA TRP A 17 21.02 9.14 10.35
C TRP A 17 19.85 8.38 10.97
N ILE A 18 19.65 8.44 12.28
CA ILE A 18 18.50 7.82 12.96
C ILE A 18 17.18 8.40 12.42
N ALA A 19 17.08 9.74 12.37
CA ALA A 19 15.87 10.40 11.89
C ALA A 19 15.52 10.02 10.45
N ASP A 20 16.52 9.97 9.55
CA ASP A 20 16.33 9.63 8.14
C ASP A 20 15.94 8.17 7.94
N ASN A 21 16.51 7.24 8.73
CA ASN A 21 16.14 5.83 8.67
C ASN A 21 14.73 5.57 9.23
N ILE A 22 14.31 6.29 10.28
CA ILE A 22 12.91 6.22 10.76
C ILE A 22 11.96 6.74 9.68
N LYS A 23 12.30 7.86 9.03
CA LYS A 23 11.55 8.38 7.86
C LYS A 23 11.58 7.45 6.65
N GLN A 24 12.41 6.40 6.62
CA GLN A 24 12.39 5.36 5.60
C GLN A 24 11.71 4.07 6.08
N CYS A 25 11.02 4.13 7.23
CA CYS A 25 10.36 2.98 7.86
C CYS A 25 11.30 1.82 8.25
N CYS A 26 12.61 2.07 8.39
CA CYS A 26 13.53 1.08 8.93
C CYS A 26 13.08 0.67 10.33
N SER A 27 13.20 -0.61 10.68
CA SER A 27 12.81 -1.10 12.01
C SER A 27 13.93 -0.84 13.02
N THR A 28 13.60 -0.89 14.31
CA THR A 28 14.63 -0.78 15.35
C THR A 28 15.66 -1.91 15.21
N GLU A 29 15.20 -3.12 14.88
CA GLU A 29 16.04 -4.30 14.67
C GLU A 29 17.00 -4.14 13.48
N SER A 30 16.60 -3.43 12.40
CA SER A 30 17.48 -3.18 11.26
C SER A 30 18.48 -2.05 11.53
N MET A 31 18.10 -1.05 12.33
CA MET A 31 18.94 0.10 12.64
C MET A 31 19.94 -0.16 13.77
N LEU A 32 19.55 -0.93 14.78
CA LEU A 32 20.33 -1.16 16.00
C LEU A 32 21.73 -1.75 15.73
N PRO A 33 21.90 -2.76 14.84
CA PRO A 33 23.22 -3.31 14.53
C PRO A 33 24.17 -2.28 13.89
N MET A 34 23.64 -1.35 13.08
CA MET A 34 24.45 -0.31 12.42
C MET A 34 24.97 0.72 13.44
N LEU A 35 24.12 1.13 14.39
CA LEU A 35 24.51 2.04 15.46
C LEU A 35 25.55 1.41 16.40
N ILE A 36 25.43 0.12 16.69
CA ILE A 36 26.40 -0.59 17.54
C ILE A 36 27.72 -0.79 16.79
N ARG A 37 27.68 -1.27 15.54
CA ARG A 37 28.87 -1.65 14.78
C ARG A 37 29.62 -0.45 14.23
N ASP A 38 28.93 0.45 13.55
CA ASP A 38 29.55 1.54 12.80
C ASP A 38 29.58 2.81 13.65
N GLY A 39 28.52 3.05 14.44
CA GLY A 39 28.43 4.15 15.40
C GLY A 39 29.15 3.90 16.72
N HIS A 40 29.57 2.65 16.99
CA HIS A 40 30.25 2.24 18.22
C HIS A 40 29.48 2.59 19.51
N PHE A 41 28.15 2.67 19.44
CA PHE A 41 27.32 3.00 20.59
C PHE A 41 26.97 1.75 21.43
N PRO A 42 26.87 1.87 22.77
CA PRO A 42 26.29 0.82 23.59
C PRO A 42 24.86 0.49 23.14
N ALA A 43 24.50 -0.79 23.11
CA ALA A 43 23.21 -1.25 22.60
C ALA A 43 22.01 -0.54 23.23
N GLN A 44 22.03 -0.33 24.55
CA GLN A 44 20.95 0.36 25.25
C GLN A 44 20.83 1.84 24.81
N VAL A 45 21.95 2.54 24.68
CA VAL A 45 21.97 3.95 24.24
C VAL A 45 21.45 4.07 22.80
N ALA A 46 21.83 3.12 21.93
CA ALA A 46 21.32 3.08 20.56
C ALA A 46 19.80 2.81 20.51
N TYR A 47 19.32 1.85 21.30
CA TYR A 47 17.88 1.55 21.39
C TYR A 47 17.06 2.73 21.92
N ASP A 48 17.52 3.36 23.00
CA ASP A 48 16.85 4.51 23.61
C ASP A 48 16.83 5.70 22.65
N ALA A 49 17.93 5.96 21.91
CA ALA A 49 17.97 7.03 20.92
C ALA A 49 17.00 6.81 19.75
N ILE A 50 16.87 5.58 19.24
CA ILE A 50 15.87 5.24 18.22
C ILE A 50 14.46 5.47 18.78
N THR A 51 14.20 5.00 20.00
CA THR A 51 12.90 5.12 20.66
C THR A 51 12.51 6.59 20.87
N GLU A 52 13.43 7.40 21.40
CA GLU A 52 13.25 8.85 21.56
C GLU A 52 13.01 9.56 20.22
N ALA A 53 13.77 9.20 19.18
CA ALA A 53 13.62 9.78 17.85
C ALA A 53 12.25 9.46 17.24
N ARG A 54 11.77 8.22 17.39
CA ARG A 54 10.42 7.82 16.96
C ARG A 54 9.36 8.62 17.69
N ALA A 55 9.41 8.68 19.02
CA ALA A 55 8.45 9.44 19.82
C ALA A 55 8.41 10.94 19.44
N LYS A 56 9.56 11.53 19.11
CA LYS A 56 9.63 12.92 18.61
C LYS A 56 9.00 13.06 17.22
N LEU A 57 9.19 12.11 16.33
CA LEU A 57 8.61 12.12 14.98
C LEU A 57 7.10 11.86 15.01
N ASP A 58 6.63 10.95 15.87
CA ASP A 58 5.20 10.68 16.07
C ASP A 58 4.48 11.90 16.69
N GLY A 59 5.20 12.72 17.47
CA GLY A 59 4.70 13.98 18.03
C GLY A 59 4.80 15.20 17.11
N GLN A 60 5.45 15.09 15.94
CA GLN A 60 5.43 16.15 14.93
C GLN A 60 4.12 16.07 14.13
N THR A 61 3.50 17.22 13.88
CA THR A 61 2.31 17.31 13.02
C THR A 61 2.65 16.78 11.62
N VAL A 62 2.21 15.56 11.36
CA VAL A 62 2.23 14.94 10.03
C VAL A 62 1.45 15.85 9.09
N ASP A 63 2.02 16.17 7.92
CA ASP A 63 1.26 16.85 6.88
C ASP A 63 0.11 15.91 6.45
N PRO A 64 -1.16 16.25 6.73
CA PRO A 64 -2.30 15.39 6.41
C PRO A 64 -2.42 15.14 4.89
N SER A 65 -1.73 15.94 4.06
CA SER A 65 -1.74 15.82 2.61
C SER A 65 -0.74 14.80 2.04
N ALA A 66 0.06 14.13 2.87
CA ALA A 66 1.08 13.20 2.38
C ALA A 66 0.53 11.82 2.00
N ARG A 67 -0.55 11.35 2.63
CA ARG A 67 -1.22 10.07 2.36
C ARG A 67 -2.62 10.01 2.99
N PRO A 68 -3.50 9.08 2.55
CA PRO A 68 -4.80 8.84 3.18
C PRO A 68 -4.70 8.64 4.70
N GLN A 69 -5.65 9.23 5.43
CA GLN A 69 -5.75 9.12 6.89
C GLN A 69 -7.03 8.38 7.23
N ILE A 70 -6.88 7.16 7.73
CA ILE A 70 -7.98 6.27 8.09
C ILE A 70 -7.96 6.13 9.59
N ASP A 71 -9.07 6.45 10.27
CA ASP A 71 -9.17 6.30 11.72
C ASP A 71 -9.11 4.80 12.07
N PRO A 72 -8.03 4.32 12.73
CA PRO A 72 -7.89 2.91 13.04
C PRO A 72 -8.68 2.49 14.29
N THR A 73 -9.29 3.44 15.02
CA THR A 73 -9.95 3.18 16.30
C THR A 73 -11.40 2.74 16.15
N VAL A 74 -11.99 2.94 14.97
CA VAL A 74 -13.36 2.54 14.68
C VAL A 74 -13.41 1.11 14.14
N ASN A 75 -14.41 0.34 14.58
CA ASN A 75 -14.69 -0.99 14.01
C ASN A 75 -15.60 -0.92 12.78
N THR A 76 -16.13 0.26 12.48
CA THR A 76 -17.10 0.48 11.40
C THR A 76 -16.97 1.90 10.87
N ILE A 77 -16.97 2.03 9.55
CA ILE A 77 -17.03 3.30 8.83
C ILE A 77 -18.38 3.39 8.11
N VAL A 78 -19.14 4.45 8.41
CA VAL A 78 -20.44 4.71 7.78
C VAL A 78 -20.25 5.68 6.62
N LEU A 79 -20.49 5.19 5.41
CA LEU A 79 -20.47 5.94 4.16
C LEU A 79 -21.90 6.26 3.73
N ALA A 80 -22.05 7.16 2.75
CA ALA A 80 -23.36 7.59 2.26
C ALA A 80 -24.22 6.43 1.71
N ASP A 81 -23.59 5.41 1.14
CA ASP A 81 -24.23 4.29 0.48
C ASP A 81 -23.97 2.94 1.17
N LYS A 82 -23.11 2.90 2.20
CA LYS A 82 -22.68 1.64 2.80
C LYS A 82 -22.13 1.76 4.21
N GLN A 83 -22.25 0.68 4.97
CA GLN A 83 -21.53 0.48 6.23
C GLN A 83 -20.40 -0.53 6.00
N VAL A 84 -19.16 -0.10 6.23
CA VAL A 84 -17.94 -0.88 6.01
C VAL A 84 -17.34 -1.29 7.35
N ASP A 85 -16.96 -2.56 7.49
CA ASP A 85 -16.36 -3.07 8.73
C ASP A 85 -14.83 -2.92 8.68
N VAL A 86 -14.22 -2.53 9.79
CA VAL A 86 -12.76 -2.56 9.97
C VAL A 86 -12.42 -3.86 10.71
N LEU A 87 -11.88 -4.84 9.98
CA LEU A 87 -11.68 -6.20 10.48
C LEU A 87 -10.28 -6.44 11.06
N PHE A 88 -9.30 -5.66 10.60
CA PHE A 88 -7.91 -5.76 11.04
C PHE A 88 -7.18 -4.46 10.73
N THR A 89 -6.30 -4.04 11.65
CA THR A 89 -5.39 -2.91 11.49
C THR A 89 -3.99 -3.31 11.94
N MET A 90 -3.00 -3.07 11.08
CA MET A 90 -1.58 -3.03 11.42
C MET A 90 -1.10 -1.59 11.22
N HIS A 91 -0.30 -1.06 12.13
CA HIS A 91 0.17 0.33 12.05
C HIS A 91 1.50 0.48 11.29
N THR A 92 2.34 -0.55 11.23
CA THR A 92 3.66 -0.47 10.60
C THR A 92 3.99 -1.75 9.83
N PRO A 93 3.93 -1.73 8.48
CA PRO A 93 3.34 -0.67 7.67
C PRO A 93 1.83 -0.59 7.95
N GLU A 94 1.21 0.53 7.59
CA GLU A 94 -0.24 0.64 7.72
C GLU A 94 -0.92 -0.31 6.73
N ILE A 95 -1.59 -1.33 7.26
CA ILE A 95 -2.38 -2.31 6.51
C ILE A 95 -3.72 -2.43 7.21
N ILE A 96 -4.82 -2.23 6.47
CA ILE A 96 -6.18 -2.31 7.00
C ILE A 96 -6.99 -3.26 6.14
N LEU A 97 -7.64 -4.23 6.77
CA LEU A 97 -8.61 -5.12 6.12
C LEU A 97 -10.01 -4.61 6.39
N PHE A 98 -10.74 -4.32 5.32
CA PHE A 98 -12.12 -3.91 5.36
C PHE A 98 -13.05 -5.05 4.95
N GLY A 99 -14.14 -5.22 5.68
CA GLY A 99 -15.29 -6.05 5.32
C GLY A 99 -16.40 -5.25 4.66
N ASN A 100 -17.20 -5.90 3.83
CA ASN A 100 -18.40 -5.30 3.23
C ASN A 100 -18.15 -4.01 2.41
N VAL A 101 -17.01 -3.91 1.72
CA VAL A 101 -16.72 -2.78 0.82
C VAL A 101 -17.56 -2.88 -0.45
N LEU A 102 -17.65 -4.08 -1.03
CA LEU A 102 -18.48 -4.41 -2.19
C LEU A 102 -19.50 -5.48 -1.82
N SER A 103 -20.72 -5.38 -2.35
CA SER A 103 -21.72 -6.43 -2.22
C SER A 103 -21.35 -7.57 -3.17
N ASN A 104 -22.01 -8.73 -3.02
CA ASN A 104 -21.78 -9.84 -3.93
C ASN A 104 -22.15 -9.47 -5.37
N GLU A 105 -23.26 -8.75 -5.55
CA GLU A 105 -23.77 -8.28 -6.83
C GLU A 105 -22.85 -7.24 -7.47
N GLU A 106 -22.28 -6.33 -6.66
CA GLU A 106 -21.29 -5.36 -7.14
C GLU A 106 -20.00 -6.06 -7.61
N CYS A 107 -19.55 -7.08 -6.87
CA CYS A 107 -18.41 -7.89 -7.29
C CYS A 107 -18.68 -8.60 -8.62
N ASP A 108 -19.84 -9.23 -8.77
CA ASP A 108 -20.22 -9.95 -10.00
C ASP A 108 -20.39 -8.99 -11.19
N THR A 109 -20.94 -7.80 -10.93
CA THR A 109 -21.05 -6.73 -11.94
C THR A 109 -19.66 -6.26 -12.41
N MET A 110 -18.73 -6.04 -11.48
CA MET A 110 -17.34 -5.66 -11.79
C MET A 110 -16.63 -6.74 -12.62
N ILE A 111 -16.80 -8.02 -12.25
CA ILE A 111 -16.22 -9.14 -12.99
C ILE A 111 -16.80 -9.19 -14.41
N ALA A 112 -18.12 -9.19 -14.56
CA ALA A 112 -18.79 -9.26 -15.86
C ALA A 112 -18.39 -8.09 -16.78
N TYR A 113 -18.22 -6.89 -16.21
CA TYR A 113 -17.76 -5.72 -16.94
C TYR A 113 -16.32 -5.87 -17.45
N ALA A 114 -15.43 -6.40 -16.61
CA ALA A 114 -14.02 -6.56 -16.95
C ALA A 114 -13.73 -7.75 -17.87
N GLU A 115 -14.49 -8.86 -17.76
CA GLU A 115 -14.22 -10.09 -18.53
C GLU A 115 -14.25 -9.89 -20.04
N GLN A 116 -15.03 -8.93 -20.52
CA GLN A 116 -15.12 -8.58 -21.95
C GLN A 116 -13.82 -7.96 -22.50
N ARG A 117 -12.87 -7.58 -21.63
CA ARG A 117 -11.69 -6.76 -21.96
C ARG A 117 -10.38 -7.32 -21.41
N LEU A 118 -10.40 -8.52 -20.82
CA LEU A 118 -9.22 -9.11 -20.21
C LEU A 118 -8.16 -9.41 -21.27
N ALA A 119 -6.97 -8.85 -21.09
CA ALA A 119 -5.77 -9.13 -21.86
C ALA A 119 -4.63 -9.54 -20.90
N PRO A 120 -3.55 -10.20 -21.35
CA PRO A 120 -2.39 -10.45 -20.50
C PRO A 120 -1.87 -9.16 -19.84
N SER A 121 -1.58 -9.21 -18.53
CA SER A 121 -1.19 -8.01 -17.77
C SER A 121 0.25 -7.60 -18.03
N THR A 122 0.51 -6.30 -18.03
CA THR A 122 1.85 -5.72 -18.14
C THR A 122 2.33 -5.13 -16.81
N VAL A 123 3.63 -4.85 -16.72
CA VAL A 123 4.28 -4.12 -15.61
C VAL A 123 5.03 -2.90 -16.14
N ILE A 124 5.15 -1.85 -15.32
CA ILE A 124 6.04 -0.71 -15.62
C ILE A 124 7.48 -1.17 -15.40
N THR A 125 8.37 -0.85 -16.33
CA THR A 125 9.78 -1.20 -16.25
C THR A 125 10.62 -0.06 -15.66
N ASP A 126 11.78 -0.41 -15.10
CA ASP A 126 12.72 0.55 -14.49
C ASP A 126 13.41 1.44 -15.55
N HIS A 127 13.45 0.96 -16.78
CA HIS A 127 13.97 1.66 -17.96
C HIS A 127 12.84 2.37 -18.73
N ASP A 128 13.16 3.34 -19.58
CA ASP A 128 12.14 4.11 -20.33
C ASP A 128 11.54 3.34 -21.53
N ASP A 129 11.42 2.02 -21.40
CA ASP A 129 10.95 1.11 -22.45
C ASP A 129 9.43 0.86 -22.36
N GLY A 130 8.74 1.56 -21.47
CA GLY A 130 7.29 1.48 -21.28
C GLY A 130 6.82 0.25 -20.50
N GLN A 131 5.58 -0.16 -20.75
CA GLN A 131 4.96 -1.33 -20.10
C GLN A 131 5.29 -2.61 -20.86
N GLN A 132 5.74 -3.65 -20.15
CA GLN A 132 6.11 -4.94 -20.77
C GLN A 132 5.39 -6.13 -20.11
N LEU A 133 5.20 -7.20 -20.89
CA LEU A 133 4.82 -8.51 -20.35
C LEU A 133 6.01 -9.04 -19.53
N HIS A 134 5.78 -9.42 -18.27
CA HIS A 134 6.87 -9.85 -17.39
C HIS A 134 6.49 -11.14 -16.67
N ALA A 135 7.42 -12.11 -16.64
CA ALA A 135 7.19 -13.42 -16.02
C ALA A 135 6.86 -13.35 -14.53
N ALA A 136 7.15 -12.22 -13.88
CA ALA A 136 6.77 -11.96 -12.49
C ALA A 136 5.26 -11.79 -12.28
N ARG A 137 4.48 -11.50 -13.32
CA ARG A 137 3.03 -11.29 -13.25
C ARG A 137 2.34 -12.09 -14.35
N THR A 138 1.58 -13.11 -13.97
CA THR A 138 0.98 -14.04 -14.93
C THR A 138 -0.55 -13.96 -14.96
N SER A 139 -1.12 -12.79 -14.63
CA SER A 139 -2.57 -12.55 -14.67
C SER A 139 -3.04 -11.99 -16.01
N ASN A 140 -4.33 -12.14 -16.29
CA ASN A 140 -5.03 -11.29 -17.25
C ASN A 140 -5.64 -10.10 -16.53
N GLY A 141 -5.65 -8.93 -17.16
CA GLY A 141 -6.17 -7.70 -16.59
C GLY A 141 -6.94 -6.84 -17.59
N ALA A 142 -7.79 -5.98 -17.05
CA ALA A 142 -8.47 -4.91 -17.75
C ALA A 142 -8.23 -3.60 -16.98
N MET A 143 -7.76 -2.58 -17.68
CA MET A 143 -7.65 -1.23 -17.13
C MET A 143 -8.92 -0.46 -17.48
N LEU A 144 -9.60 0.07 -16.46
CA LEU A 144 -10.80 0.90 -16.62
C LEU A 144 -10.42 2.36 -16.45
N GLN A 145 -11.08 3.25 -17.16
CA GLN A 145 -10.97 4.68 -16.94
C GLN A 145 -11.69 5.09 -15.65
N ARG A 146 -11.21 6.15 -14.99
CA ARG A 146 -11.93 6.73 -13.85
C ARG A 146 -13.30 7.21 -14.31
N GLY A 147 -14.35 6.81 -13.58
CA GLY A 147 -15.73 7.16 -13.89
C GLY A 147 -16.23 6.62 -15.23
N GLU A 148 -15.64 5.55 -15.76
CA GLU A 148 -15.99 5.01 -17.09
C GLU A 148 -17.47 4.62 -17.23
N SER A 149 -18.12 4.27 -16.12
CA SER A 149 -19.57 4.07 -16.03
C SER A 149 -20.11 4.60 -14.70
N THR A 150 -21.43 4.75 -14.59
CA THR A 150 -22.10 5.15 -13.34
C THR A 150 -21.77 4.20 -12.19
N PHE A 151 -21.71 2.89 -12.46
CA PHE A 151 -21.31 1.88 -11.48
C PHE A 151 -19.86 2.06 -11.03
N ILE A 152 -18.92 2.25 -11.96
CA ILE A 152 -17.50 2.46 -11.64
C ILE A 152 -17.31 3.76 -10.85
N ALA A 153 -17.95 4.85 -11.27
CA ALA A 153 -17.91 6.14 -10.57
C ALA A 153 -18.42 6.02 -9.12
N MET A 154 -19.51 5.29 -8.91
CA MET A 154 -20.07 5.02 -7.58
C MET A 154 -19.07 4.26 -6.70
N VAL A 155 -18.47 3.18 -7.21
CA VAL A 155 -17.45 2.42 -6.46
C VAL A 155 -16.25 3.30 -6.14
N GLU A 156 -15.75 4.09 -7.09
CA GLU A 156 -14.60 4.97 -6.85
C GLU A 156 -14.89 6.08 -5.84
N ALA A 157 -16.11 6.64 -5.85
CA ALA A 157 -16.55 7.61 -4.84
C ALA A 157 -16.63 6.98 -3.44
N ARG A 158 -17.11 5.74 -3.34
CA ARG A 158 -17.11 4.98 -2.08
C ARG A 158 -15.71 4.77 -1.55
N LEU A 159 -14.77 4.34 -2.41
CA LEU A 159 -13.37 4.15 -2.02
C LEU A 159 -12.72 5.46 -1.56
N ALA A 160 -12.96 6.55 -2.29
CA ALA A 160 -12.49 7.89 -1.92
C ALA A 160 -12.97 8.30 -0.52
N ALA A 161 -14.26 8.11 -0.24
CA ALA A 161 -14.83 8.38 1.09
C ALA A 161 -14.28 7.43 2.17
N LEU A 162 -14.12 6.15 1.86
CA LEU A 162 -13.63 5.13 2.79
C LEU A 162 -12.23 5.46 3.33
N VAL A 163 -11.34 5.91 2.46
CA VAL A 163 -9.96 6.25 2.84
C VAL A 163 -9.74 7.74 3.09
N ASN A 164 -10.81 8.55 3.01
CA ASN A 164 -10.76 10.00 3.09
C ASN A 164 -9.71 10.62 2.14
N TRP A 165 -9.79 10.28 0.85
CA TRP A 165 -8.88 10.74 -0.19
C TRP A 165 -9.63 11.16 -1.45
N PRO A 166 -9.25 12.27 -2.14
CA PRO A 166 -9.99 12.74 -3.31
C PRO A 166 -10.06 11.70 -4.44
N VAL A 167 -11.20 11.62 -5.12
CA VAL A 167 -11.40 10.66 -6.23
C VAL A 167 -10.48 10.96 -7.41
N GLU A 168 -10.14 12.24 -7.62
CA GLU A 168 -9.21 12.73 -8.64
C GLU A 168 -7.77 12.26 -8.39
N ASN A 169 -7.45 11.94 -7.13
CA ASN A 169 -6.18 11.35 -6.76
C ASN A 169 -6.18 9.83 -6.97
N GLY A 170 -7.24 9.22 -7.49
CA GLY A 170 -7.26 7.82 -7.88
C GLY A 170 -6.87 7.61 -9.35
N GLU A 171 -5.98 6.66 -9.62
CA GLU A 171 -5.85 6.07 -10.96
C GLU A 171 -7.14 5.30 -11.32
N GLY A 172 -7.34 4.96 -12.59
CA GLY A 172 -8.45 4.08 -12.97
C GLY A 172 -8.36 2.69 -12.33
N LEU A 173 -9.49 2.00 -12.19
CA LEU A 173 -9.51 0.65 -11.61
C LEU A 173 -8.81 -0.35 -12.53
N GLN A 174 -7.95 -1.20 -11.95
CA GLN A 174 -7.39 -2.35 -12.65
C GLN A 174 -8.02 -3.64 -12.14
N VAL A 175 -8.82 -4.31 -12.98
CA VAL A 175 -9.40 -5.63 -12.66
C VAL A 175 -8.48 -6.72 -13.17
N LEU A 176 -8.23 -7.74 -12.34
CA LEU A 176 -7.25 -8.80 -12.61
C LEU A 176 -7.85 -10.17 -12.30
N LYS A 177 -7.54 -11.14 -13.18
CA LYS A 177 -7.93 -12.55 -13.08
C LYS A 177 -6.67 -13.41 -12.95
N TYR A 178 -6.66 -14.26 -11.93
CA TYR A 178 -5.63 -15.27 -11.70
C TYR A 178 -6.28 -16.65 -11.68
N GLY A 179 -5.85 -17.52 -12.59
CA GLY A 179 -6.18 -18.94 -12.58
C GLY A 179 -5.20 -19.74 -11.72
N LYS A 180 -5.39 -21.06 -11.67
CA LYS A 180 -4.50 -21.99 -10.96
C LYS A 180 -3.04 -21.78 -11.37
N GLY A 181 -2.16 -21.62 -10.38
CA GLY A 181 -0.73 -21.39 -10.55
C GLY A 181 -0.34 -19.96 -10.95
N ASN A 182 -1.29 -19.09 -11.31
CA ASN A 182 -0.95 -17.69 -11.56
C ASN A 182 -0.64 -16.96 -10.26
N GLU A 183 0.35 -16.08 -10.34
CA GLU A 183 0.86 -15.30 -9.22
C GLU A 183 1.21 -13.87 -9.66
N TYR A 184 1.53 -13.04 -8.66
CA TYR A 184 2.33 -11.85 -8.86
C TYR A 184 3.43 -11.83 -7.82
N ARG A 185 4.69 -11.95 -8.25
CA ARG A 185 5.84 -11.90 -7.36
C ARG A 185 5.86 -10.60 -6.55
N PRO A 186 6.43 -10.65 -5.33
CA PRO A 186 6.52 -9.47 -4.50
C PRO A 186 7.18 -8.27 -5.20
N HIS A 187 6.58 -7.10 -5.05
CA HIS A 187 6.97 -5.84 -5.70
C HIS A 187 6.53 -4.64 -4.84
N PHE A 188 6.89 -3.45 -5.29
CA PHE A 188 6.38 -2.19 -4.77
C PHE A 188 5.37 -1.59 -5.72
N ASP A 189 4.32 -1.00 -5.17
CA ASP A 189 3.38 -0.19 -5.95
C ASP A 189 3.87 1.24 -6.15
N TRP A 190 4.68 1.76 -5.21
CA TRP A 190 5.31 3.07 -5.35
C TRP A 190 6.41 3.04 -6.42
N PHE A 191 6.72 4.22 -6.93
CA PHE A 191 7.74 4.44 -7.93
C PHE A 191 9.07 4.82 -7.30
N ASP A 192 10.16 4.20 -7.72
CA ASP A 192 11.50 4.64 -7.32
C ASP A 192 11.84 5.96 -8.04
N PRO A 193 12.01 7.09 -7.32
CA PRO A 193 12.35 8.37 -7.93
C PRO A 193 13.77 8.41 -8.52
N ALA A 194 14.65 7.47 -8.15
CA ALA A 194 16.00 7.37 -8.70
C ALA A 194 16.02 6.73 -10.10
N LEU A 195 14.97 6.01 -10.49
CA LEU A 195 14.90 5.31 -11.76
C LEU A 195 14.32 6.20 -12.88
N PRO A 196 14.82 6.08 -14.12
CA PRO A 196 14.38 6.91 -15.23
C PRO A 196 12.95 6.58 -15.70
N GLY A 197 12.57 5.31 -15.76
CA GLY A 197 11.23 4.88 -16.24
C GLY A 197 10.06 5.48 -15.46
N PRO A 198 10.08 5.46 -14.11
CA PRO A 198 8.99 6.00 -13.30
C PRO A 198 8.84 7.53 -13.28
N ARG A 199 9.83 8.30 -13.79
CA ARG A 199 9.82 9.77 -13.71
C ARG A 199 8.58 10.40 -14.36
N LYS A 200 8.19 9.94 -15.55
CA LYS A 200 6.97 10.42 -16.25
C LYS A 200 5.70 10.15 -15.45
N HIS A 201 5.68 9.04 -14.70
CA HIS A 201 4.56 8.73 -13.82
C HIS A 201 4.56 9.64 -12.58
N LEU A 202 5.71 9.95 -11.99
CA LEU A 202 5.80 10.87 -10.85
C LEU A 202 5.36 12.31 -11.20
N GLU A 203 5.61 12.76 -12.44
CA GLU A 203 5.10 14.05 -12.94
C GLU A 203 3.57 14.06 -12.99
N ARG A 204 2.96 12.95 -13.39
CA ARG A 204 1.50 12.78 -13.48
C ARG A 204 0.91 12.26 -12.17
N GLY A 205 0.50 13.16 -11.28
CA GLY A 205 -0.16 12.81 -10.01
C GLY A 205 0.78 12.44 -8.85
N GLY A 206 2.10 12.55 -9.01
CA GLY A 206 3.04 12.33 -7.90
C GLY A 206 3.31 10.86 -7.58
N GLN A 207 3.62 10.56 -6.32
CA GLN A 207 3.85 9.18 -5.87
C GLN A 207 2.51 8.42 -5.67
N ARG A 208 2.53 7.09 -5.76
CA ARG A 208 1.46 6.24 -5.22
C ARG A 208 1.62 6.16 -3.71
N VAL A 209 0.69 6.74 -2.96
CA VAL A 209 0.73 6.89 -1.49
C VAL A 209 -0.03 5.78 -0.77
N GLY A 210 -0.94 5.10 -1.47
CA GLY A 210 -1.65 3.93 -0.96
C GLY A 210 -2.26 3.10 -2.07
N THR A 211 -2.59 1.86 -1.74
CA THR A 211 -3.26 0.92 -2.64
C THR A 211 -4.46 0.32 -1.94
N ILE A 212 -5.57 0.17 -2.67
CA ILE A 212 -6.72 -0.62 -2.26
C ILE A 212 -6.85 -1.81 -3.21
N ILE A 213 -6.79 -3.03 -2.68
CA ILE A 213 -7.09 -4.27 -3.41
C ILE A 213 -8.42 -4.80 -2.91
N MET A 214 -9.44 -4.75 -3.76
CA MET A 214 -10.76 -5.34 -3.54
C MET A 214 -10.77 -6.78 -4.04
N TYR A 215 -11.29 -7.70 -3.24
CA TYR A 215 -11.45 -9.09 -3.60
C TYR A 215 -12.85 -9.32 -4.18
N LEU A 216 -12.92 -9.67 -5.46
CA LEU A 216 -14.19 -9.82 -6.18
C LEU A 216 -14.70 -11.27 -6.19
N SER A 217 -13.85 -12.22 -5.80
CA SER A 217 -14.20 -13.63 -5.65
C SER A 217 -13.59 -14.22 -4.38
N ASP A 218 -14.24 -15.27 -3.86
CA ASP A 218 -13.62 -16.17 -2.90
C ASP A 218 -12.63 -17.09 -3.61
N VAL A 219 -11.57 -17.46 -2.90
CA VAL A 219 -10.57 -18.43 -3.38
C VAL A 219 -10.45 -19.54 -2.34
N ASP A 220 -10.61 -20.77 -2.78
CA ASP A 220 -10.64 -21.94 -1.89
C ASP A 220 -9.27 -22.17 -1.23
N ALA A 221 -8.19 -22.05 -2.00
CA ALA A 221 -6.82 -22.22 -1.51
C ALA A 221 -5.80 -21.39 -2.31
N GLY A 222 -4.82 -20.82 -1.62
CA GLY A 222 -3.79 -19.95 -2.21
C GLY A 222 -4.28 -18.52 -2.42
N GLY A 223 -3.69 -17.79 -3.38
CA GLY A 223 -4.19 -16.50 -3.84
C GLY A 223 -4.14 -15.35 -2.83
N SER A 224 -3.39 -15.48 -1.74
CA SER A 224 -3.31 -14.45 -0.70
C SER A 224 -2.59 -13.20 -1.21
N THR A 225 -2.93 -12.03 -0.67
CA THR A 225 -2.06 -10.86 -0.79
C THR A 225 -1.03 -10.98 0.33
N THR A 226 0.24 -11.17 -0.03
CA THR A 226 1.34 -11.46 0.92
C THR A 226 2.20 -10.21 1.11
N PHE A 227 2.63 -9.95 2.34
CA PHE A 227 3.59 -8.90 2.71
C PHE A 227 4.79 -9.57 3.38
N PRO A 228 5.80 -10.02 2.60
CA PRO A 228 6.85 -10.89 3.13
C PRO A 228 7.70 -10.25 4.22
N VAL A 229 7.95 -8.94 4.12
CA VAL A 229 8.79 -8.19 5.07
C VAL A 229 8.22 -8.22 6.49
N VAL A 230 6.90 -8.16 6.62
CA VAL A 230 6.21 -8.18 7.93
C VAL A 230 5.52 -9.50 8.22
N GLY A 231 5.74 -10.54 7.40
CA GLY A 231 5.16 -11.86 7.60
C GLY A 231 3.63 -11.90 7.61
N CYS A 232 2.98 -10.94 6.93
CA CYS A 232 1.51 -10.83 6.90
C CYS A 232 0.94 -11.42 5.61
N GLN A 233 -0.24 -12.04 5.70
CA GLN A 233 -1.01 -12.47 4.54
C GLN A 233 -2.48 -12.13 4.72
N VAL A 234 -3.09 -11.53 3.69
CA VAL A 234 -4.52 -11.29 3.63
C VAL A 234 -5.17 -12.29 2.68
N LYS A 235 -6.13 -13.06 3.20
CA LYS A 235 -6.87 -14.05 2.41
C LYS A 235 -7.96 -13.37 1.58
N PRO A 236 -8.13 -13.75 0.30
CA PRO A 236 -9.16 -13.16 -0.54
C PRO A 236 -10.55 -13.62 -0.08
N ARG A 237 -11.39 -12.67 0.29
CA ARG A 237 -12.79 -12.88 0.65
C ARG A 237 -13.68 -11.95 -0.16
N LYS A 238 -14.64 -12.50 -0.89
CA LYS A 238 -15.49 -11.70 -1.78
C LYS A 238 -16.11 -10.53 -1.02
N GLY A 239 -16.05 -9.33 -1.61
CA GLY A 239 -16.60 -8.10 -1.02
C GLY A 239 -15.69 -7.37 -0.03
N SER A 240 -14.60 -8.01 0.44
CA SER A 240 -13.61 -7.36 1.29
C SER A 240 -12.57 -6.58 0.48
N ALA A 241 -11.85 -5.68 1.14
CA ALA A 241 -10.71 -4.99 0.53
C ALA A 241 -9.58 -4.83 1.52
N VAL A 242 -8.33 -4.93 1.06
CA VAL A 242 -7.16 -4.52 1.83
C VAL A 242 -6.69 -3.16 1.35
N TYR A 243 -6.52 -2.23 2.27
CA TYR A 243 -5.74 -1.02 2.07
C TYR A 243 -4.34 -1.22 2.65
N PHE A 244 -3.34 -0.69 1.98
CA PHE A 244 -2.02 -0.51 2.57
C PHE A 244 -1.37 0.77 2.09
N ALA A 245 -0.60 1.39 2.97
CA ALA A 245 0.11 2.62 2.65
C ALA A 245 1.45 2.33 1.96
N ASN A 246 1.60 2.89 0.77
CA ASN A 246 2.83 2.79 -0.03
C ASN A 246 3.90 3.79 0.40
N THR A 247 3.50 4.83 1.11
CA THR A 247 4.39 5.80 1.74
C THR A 247 4.11 5.88 3.23
N ASN A 248 5.08 6.36 3.98
CA ASN A 248 4.82 6.74 5.36
C ASN A 248 4.12 8.10 5.46
N ALA A 249 3.90 8.53 6.70
CA ALA A 249 3.34 9.83 7.05
C ALA A 249 4.06 11.02 6.41
N PHE A 250 5.32 10.88 6.00
CA PHE A 250 6.12 11.94 5.37
C PHE A 250 6.15 11.85 3.83
N GLY A 251 5.35 10.97 3.22
CA GLY A 251 5.32 10.77 1.78
C GLY A 251 6.55 10.00 1.24
N VAL A 252 7.38 9.44 2.13
CA VAL A 252 8.55 8.65 1.75
C VAL A 252 8.11 7.22 1.41
N PRO A 253 8.58 6.63 0.29
CA PRO A 253 8.32 5.24 -0.06
C PRO A 253 8.57 4.27 1.09
N ASN A 254 7.59 3.40 1.33
CA ASN A 254 7.61 2.46 2.44
C ASN A 254 8.10 1.10 1.97
N THR A 255 9.30 0.71 2.39
CA THR A 255 9.91 -0.58 2.04
C THR A 255 9.19 -1.77 2.70
N ASN A 256 8.45 -1.54 3.79
CA ASN A 256 7.64 -2.59 4.42
C ASN A 256 6.34 -2.88 3.65
N ALA A 257 5.96 -2.03 2.69
CA ALA A 257 4.82 -2.25 1.80
C ALA A 257 5.14 -3.20 0.62
N TYR A 258 6.30 -3.86 0.64
CA TYR A 258 6.66 -4.89 -0.32
C TYR A 258 5.65 -6.03 -0.25
N HIS A 259 4.96 -6.29 -1.36
CA HIS A 259 3.82 -7.19 -1.36
C HIS A 259 3.67 -7.94 -2.68
N GLY A 260 3.00 -9.08 -2.66
CA GLY A 260 2.73 -9.91 -3.83
C GLY A 260 1.38 -10.61 -3.76
N GLY A 261 1.05 -11.33 -4.82
CA GLY A 261 -0.08 -12.25 -4.87
C GLY A 261 0.42 -13.68 -4.92
N ASP A 262 0.21 -14.44 -3.84
CA ASP A 262 0.58 -15.87 -3.78
C ASP A 262 -0.11 -16.64 -4.90
N PRO A 263 0.49 -17.74 -5.40
CA PRO A 263 -0.13 -18.61 -6.37
C PRO A 263 -1.54 -19.06 -5.96
N VAL A 264 -2.48 -19.04 -6.89
CA VAL A 264 -3.78 -19.68 -6.69
C VAL A 264 -3.61 -21.20 -6.76
N ILE A 265 -4.02 -21.91 -5.71
CA ILE A 265 -3.94 -23.39 -5.66
C ILE A 265 -5.23 -24.00 -6.20
N THR A 266 -6.38 -23.50 -5.72
CA THR A 266 -7.73 -23.95 -6.10
C THR A 266 -8.68 -22.76 -6.20
N GLY A 267 -9.52 -22.75 -7.23
CA GLY A 267 -10.48 -21.68 -7.51
C GLY A 267 -9.98 -20.65 -8.54
N LEU A 268 -10.66 -19.51 -8.60
CA LEU A 268 -10.32 -18.36 -9.44
C LEU A 268 -10.28 -17.10 -8.59
N LYS A 269 -9.19 -16.35 -8.68
CA LYS A 269 -9.05 -15.06 -7.97
C LYS A 269 -9.34 -13.92 -8.94
N PHE A 270 -10.35 -13.13 -8.60
CA PHE A 270 -10.59 -11.82 -9.19
C PHE A 270 -10.33 -10.74 -8.15
N ILE A 271 -9.59 -9.71 -8.56
CA ILE A 271 -9.38 -8.50 -7.75
C ILE A 271 -9.59 -7.26 -8.60
N ALA A 272 -10.00 -6.17 -7.96
CA ALA A 272 -9.90 -4.82 -8.51
C ALA A 272 -8.90 -4.02 -7.68
N THR A 273 -7.96 -3.35 -8.34
CA THR A 273 -6.92 -2.55 -7.69
C THR A 273 -7.17 -1.08 -7.96
N LYS A 274 -7.06 -0.26 -6.93
CA LYS A 274 -7.11 1.21 -6.99
C LYS A 274 -5.84 1.76 -6.39
N TRP A 275 -5.02 2.41 -7.21
CA TRP A 275 -3.85 3.15 -6.74
C TRP A 275 -4.21 4.60 -6.42
N LEU A 276 -3.73 5.07 -5.27
CA LEU A 276 -3.97 6.41 -4.76
C LEU A 276 -2.71 7.26 -4.92
N ARG A 277 -2.88 8.45 -5.45
CA ARG A 277 -1.84 9.37 -5.90
C ARG A 277 -1.69 10.51 -4.91
N ALA A 278 -0.47 11.01 -4.74
CA ALA A 278 -0.18 12.17 -3.89
C ALA A 278 -0.88 13.44 -4.40
N ARG A 279 -1.09 13.55 -5.71
CA ARG A 279 -1.77 14.68 -6.36
C ARG A 279 -2.82 14.17 -7.35
N ALA A 280 -3.72 15.05 -7.75
CA ALA A 280 -4.71 14.75 -8.78
C ALA A 280 -4.04 14.16 -10.04
N HIS A 281 -4.60 13.06 -10.52
CA HIS A 281 -4.09 12.29 -11.65
C HIS A 281 -5.07 12.42 -12.82
N PHE A 282 -4.76 13.34 -13.73
CA PHE A 282 -5.51 13.60 -14.96
C PHE A 282 -4.88 12.88 -16.13
#